data_AF-A0A497L160-F1
#
_entry.id   AF-A0A497L160-F1
#
_cell.length_a   1.000
_cell.length_b   1.000
_cell.length_c   1.000
_cell.angle_alpha   90.00
_cell.angle_beta   90.00
_cell.angle_gamma   90.00
#
_symmetry.space_group_name_H-M   'P 1'
#
loop_
_entity.id
_entity.type
_entity.pdbx_description
1 polymer ?
#
loop_
_entity_poly.entity_id
_entity_poly.type
_entity_poly.pdbx_seq_one_letter_code
_entity_poly.pdbx_strand_id
1 'polypeptide(L)'
;RARLDDRPDMTPGEKFYYWERRGVPVRVEVGPRDVEKKQATLVRRDTLERIEVPLPELTKAVGELLDKLTEDLRARAWAWMRERVKAVGTVEEARDIIEREGGVVELPWCGEDGCGLKMEEEVDARVLGTPEDVEPRPVGPCPICGREAKTVLRLARTY
;
A
#
# COMPACT_ATOMS: atom_id res chain seq x y z
N ARG A 1 8.46 8.66 19.42
CA ARG A 1 9.20 7.66 20.26
C ARG A 1 10.62 7.59 19.72
N ALA A 2 11.63 7.47 20.58
CA ALA A 2 13.02 7.31 20.18
C ALA A 2 13.69 6.25 21.05
N ARG A 3 14.74 5.60 20.52
CA ARG A 3 15.55 4.62 21.26
C ARG A 3 17.00 4.76 20.82
N LEU A 4 17.90 4.86 21.80
CA LEU A 4 19.34 4.79 21.59
C LEU A 4 19.77 3.32 21.53
N ASP A 5 20.68 2.99 20.62
CA ASP A 5 21.36 1.69 20.55
C ASP A 5 22.86 1.87 20.80
N ASP A 6 23.21 1.87 22.08
CA ASP A 6 24.57 2.04 22.63
C ASP A 6 25.28 0.71 22.92
N ARG A 7 24.71 -0.42 22.49
CA ARG A 7 25.30 -1.76 22.68
C ARG A 7 26.75 -1.80 22.15
N PRO A 8 27.76 -2.11 22.98
CA PRO A 8 29.16 -2.08 22.57
C PRO A 8 29.60 -3.34 21.80
N ASP A 9 28.85 -4.44 21.93
CA ASP A 9 29.10 -5.75 21.33
C ASP A 9 28.66 -5.84 19.85
N MET A 10 28.02 -4.79 19.33
CA MET A 10 27.56 -4.73 17.94
C MET A 10 28.25 -3.61 17.17
N THR A 11 28.74 -3.93 15.98
CA THR A 11 29.23 -2.92 15.03
C THR A 11 28.08 -2.03 14.53
N PRO A 12 28.36 -0.80 14.06
CA PRO A 12 27.33 0.06 13.48
C PRO A 12 26.54 -0.60 12.35
N GLY A 13 27.20 -1.35 11.46
CA GLY A 13 26.54 -2.07 10.37
C GLY A 13 25.54 -3.13 10.86
N GLU A 14 25.90 -3.88 11.90
CA GLU A 14 24.98 -4.86 12.51
C GLU A 14 23.76 -4.17 13.15
N LYS A 15 23.96 -3.02 13.79
CA LYS A 15 22.86 -2.21 14.34
C LYS A 15 21.94 -1.72 13.24
N PHE A 16 22.48 -1.27 12.11
CA PHE A 16 21.69 -0.80 10.96
C PHE A 16 20.76 -1.89 10.47
N TYR A 17 21.31 -3.07 10.16
CA TYR A 17 20.54 -4.23 9.71
C TYR A 17 19.49 -4.65 10.74
N TYR A 18 19.85 -4.70 12.03
CA TYR A 18 18.95 -5.08 13.11
C TYR A 18 17.69 -4.19 13.15
N TRP A 19 17.85 -2.87 13.07
CA TRP A 19 16.72 -1.93 13.12
C TRP A 19 15.96 -1.84 11.81
N GLU A 20 16.64 -1.98 10.67
CA GLU A 20 16.00 -2.00 9.35
C GLU A 20 15.07 -3.21 9.19
N ARG A 21 15.48 -4.38 9.69
CA ARG A 21 14.64 -5.59 9.69
C ARG A 21 13.39 -5.43 10.57
N ARG A 22 13.44 -4.59 11.60
CA ARG A 22 12.31 -4.30 12.49
C ARG A 22 11.39 -3.19 11.95
N GLY A 23 11.73 -2.60 10.81
CA GLY A 23 10.92 -1.56 10.18
C GLY A 23 10.95 -0.22 10.92
N VAL A 24 12.04 0.10 11.63
CA VAL A 24 12.20 1.45 12.19
C VAL A 24 12.23 2.46 11.05
N PRO A 25 11.34 3.47 11.01
CA PRO A 25 11.14 4.31 9.82
C PRO A 25 12.31 5.28 9.54
N VAL A 26 12.94 5.78 10.60
CA VAL A 26 14.07 6.73 10.53
C VAL A 26 15.16 6.26 11.49
N ARG A 27 16.39 6.15 10.98
CA ARG A 27 17.59 5.95 11.78
C ARG A 27 18.35 7.28 11.88
N VAL A 28 18.84 7.60 13.07
CA VAL A 28 19.72 8.75 13.30
C VAL A 28 21.13 8.22 13.55
N GLU A 29 22.08 8.60 12.71
CA GLU A 29 23.49 8.24 12.81
C GLU A 29 24.26 9.44 13.39
N VAL A 30 25.11 9.17 14.38
CA VAL A 30 25.96 10.16 15.04
C VAL A 30 27.37 9.59 15.12
N GLY A 31 28.22 9.94 14.14
CA GLY A 31 29.63 9.59 14.12
C GLY A 31 30.54 10.72 14.63
N PRO A 32 31.85 10.48 14.77
CA PRO A 32 32.81 11.51 15.19
C PRO A 32 32.77 12.77 14.31
N ARG A 33 32.65 12.60 12.99
CA ARG A 33 32.54 13.72 12.03
C ARG A 33 31.25 14.54 12.20
N ASP A 34 30.15 13.88 12.55
CA ASP A 34 28.88 14.56 12.79
C ASP A 34 28.96 15.42 14.06
N VAL A 35 29.62 14.91 15.10
CA VAL A 35 29.88 15.64 16.34
C VAL A 35 30.75 16.87 16.09
N GLU A 36 31.84 16.73 15.32
CA GLU A 36 32.72 17.85 14.94
C GLU A 36 31.95 18.95 14.20
N LYS A 37 31.02 18.56 13.32
CA LYS A 37 30.18 19.47 12.53
C LYS A 37 28.91 19.93 13.24
N LYS A 38 28.64 19.45 14.46
CA LYS A 38 27.39 19.68 15.20
C LYS A 38 26.12 19.34 14.38
N GLN A 39 26.16 18.20 13.71
CA GLN A 39 25.06 17.67 12.90
C GLN A 39 24.75 16.22 13.27
N ALA A 40 23.74 15.63 12.63
CA ALA A 40 23.47 14.19 12.62
C ALA A 40 23.00 13.78 11.23
N THR A 41 23.18 12.51 10.87
CA THR A 41 22.67 11.97 9.61
C THR A 41 21.38 11.20 9.83
N LEU A 42 20.29 11.63 9.19
CA LEU A 42 19.03 10.90 9.12
C LEU A 42 19.06 9.93 7.95
N VAL A 43 18.59 8.71 8.16
CA VAL A 43 18.44 7.69 7.11
C VAL A 43 17.02 7.16 7.08
N ARG A 44 16.41 7.23 5.90
CA ARG A 44 15.04 6.77 5.65
C ARG A 44 15.02 5.28 5.34
N ARG A 45 14.14 4.51 6.00
CA ARG A 45 14.15 3.04 5.86
C ARG A 45 13.74 2.56 4.47
N ASP A 46 12.71 3.15 3.89
CA ASP A 46 12.07 2.67 2.67
C ASP A 46 12.85 2.99 1.39
N THR A 47 13.61 4.09 1.37
CA THR A 47 14.42 4.53 0.21
C THR A 47 15.92 4.50 0.45
N LEU A 48 16.37 4.35 1.70
CA LEU A 48 17.77 4.49 2.12
C LEU A 48 18.37 5.89 1.86
N GLU A 49 17.52 6.88 1.63
CA GLU A 49 17.93 8.28 1.48
C GLU A 49 18.59 8.79 2.77
N ARG A 50 19.65 9.58 2.61
CA ARG A 50 20.48 10.11 3.71
C ARG A 50 20.43 11.63 3.69
N ILE A 51 20.21 12.23 4.86
CA ILE A 51 20.08 13.68 5.02
C ILE A 51 20.92 14.12 6.21
N GLU A 52 21.91 14.99 6.00
CA GLU A 52 22.67 15.63 7.07
C GLU A 52 21.88 16.82 7.62
N VAL A 53 21.67 16.86 8.94
CA VAL A 53 20.85 17.88 9.60
C VAL A 53 21.60 18.48 10.80
N PRO A 54 21.64 19.81 10.94
CA PRO A 54 22.19 20.46 12.14
C PRO A 54 21.46 20.02 13.41
N LEU A 55 22.18 19.82 14.52
CA LEU A 55 21.58 19.37 15.79
C LEU A 55 20.42 20.25 16.30
N PRO A 56 20.43 21.59 16.17
CA PRO A 56 19.31 22.42 16.59
C PRO A 56 18.01 22.16 15.80
N GLU A 57 18.13 21.68 14.57
CA GLU A 57 16.99 21.45 13.66
C GLU A 57 16.54 19.98 13.65
N LEU A 58 17.30 19.10 14.29
CA LEU A 58 17.13 17.65 14.22
C LEU A 58 15.71 17.18 14.54
N THR A 59 15.12 17.69 15.62
CA THR A 59 13.77 17.26 16.05
C THR A 59 12.71 17.66 15.03
N LYS A 60 12.83 18.87 14.46
CA LYS A 60 11.92 19.37 13.43
C LYS A 60 12.07 18.55 12.15
N ALA A 61 13.30 18.35 11.69
CA ALA A 61 13.58 17.58 10.48
C ALA A 61 13.12 16.12 10.58
N VAL A 62 13.26 15.48 11.76
CA VAL A 62 12.74 14.13 11.99
C VAL A 62 11.20 14.11 11.90
N GLY A 63 10.52 15.12 12.45
CA GLY A 63 9.06 15.24 12.35
C GLY A 63 8.60 15.36 10.89
N GLU A 64 9.17 16.31 10.16
CA GLU A 64 8.86 16.53 8.73
C GLU A 64 9.18 15.29 7.88
N LEU A 65 10.28 14.58 8.18
CA LEU A 65 10.65 13.36 7.49
C LEU A 65 9.65 12.22 7.75
N LEU A 66 9.12 12.09 8.97
CA LEU A 66 8.10 11.09 9.31
C LEU A 66 6.75 11.37 8.64
N ASP A 67 6.36 12.65 8.58
CA ASP A 67 5.14 13.07 7.87
C ASP A 67 5.26 12.75 6.37
N LYS A 68 6.36 13.17 5.74
CA LYS A 68 6.65 12.86 4.34
C LYS A 68 6.70 11.37 4.06
N LEU A 69 7.36 10.58 4.93
CA LEU A 69 7.43 9.12 4.80
C LEU A 69 6.02 8.50 4.82
N THR A 70 5.15 9.00 5.70
CA THR A 70 3.77 8.51 5.82
C THR A 70 2.96 8.82 4.57
N GLU A 71 3.11 10.03 4.02
CA GLU A 71 2.48 10.44 2.76
C GLU A 71 2.99 9.60 1.58
N ASP A 72 4.30 9.44 1.44
CA ASP A 72 4.94 8.66 0.36
C ASP A 72 4.52 7.18 0.39
N LEU A 73 4.45 6.58 1.58
CA LEU A 73 3.97 5.20 1.73
C LEU A 73 2.49 5.08 1.36
N ARG A 74 1.65 6.00 1.83
CA ARG A 74 0.22 6.01 1.52
C ARG A 74 -0.02 6.17 0.02
N ALA A 75 0.67 7.12 -0.62
CA ALA A 75 0.54 7.38 -2.04
C ALA A 75 0.94 6.16 -2.88
N ARG A 76 2.07 5.52 -2.56
CA ARG A 76 2.51 4.29 -3.24
C ARG A 76 1.54 3.13 -3.04
N ALA A 77 1.07 2.91 -1.80
CA ALA A 77 0.11 1.85 -1.51
C ALA A 77 -1.21 2.07 -2.29
N TRP A 78 -1.69 3.31 -2.36
CA TRP A 78 -2.89 3.63 -3.13
C TRP A 78 -2.72 3.52 -4.64
N ALA A 79 -1.56 3.90 -5.17
CA ALA A 79 -1.27 3.69 -6.58
C ALA A 79 -1.25 2.19 -6.91
N TRP A 80 -0.54 1.40 -6.10
CA TRP A 80 -0.42 -0.05 -6.26
C TRP A 80 -1.76 -0.78 -6.18
N MET A 81 -2.62 -0.36 -5.24
CA MET A 81 -3.97 -0.93 -5.07
C MET A 81 -4.85 -0.58 -6.27
N ARG A 82 -4.92 0.70 -6.67
CA ARG A 82 -5.74 1.14 -7.82
C ARG A 82 -5.30 0.50 -9.14
N GLU A 83 -4.01 0.30 -9.34
CA GLU A 83 -3.49 -0.42 -10.51
C GLU A 83 -4.00 -1.87 -10.60
N ARG A 84 -4.27 -2.50 -9.44
CA ARG A 84 -4.74 -3.89 -9.31
C ARG A 84 -6.25 -4.05 -9.23
N VAL A 85 -7.00 -2.95 -9.27
CA VAL A 85 -8.45 -2.98 -9.46
C VAL A 85 -8.72 -2.86 -10.96
N LYS A 86 -9.30 -3.90 -11.56
CA LYS A 86 -9.56 -3.97 -13.01
C LYS A 86 -11.06 -4.02 -13.28
N ALA A 87 -11.58 -2.98 -13.92
CA ALA A 87 -12.96 -2.99 -14.40
C ALA A 87 -13.06 -3.78 -15.71
N VAL A 88 -14.00 -4.73 -15.74
CA VAL A 88 -14.20 -5.67 -16.86
C VAL A 88 -15.68 -5.84 -17.15
N GLY A 89 -16.00 -6.31 -18.36
CA GLY A 89 -17.39 -6.39 -18.83
C GLY A 89 -18.02 -7.78 -18.72
N THR A 90 -17.21 -8.83 -18.68
CA THR A 90 -17.70 -10.22 -18.70
C THR A 90 -17.05 -11.07 -17.62
N VAL A 91 -17.74 -12.15 -17.26
CA VAL A 91 -17.29 -13.08 -16.22
C VAL A 91 -16.04 -13.85 -16.67
N GLU A 92 -15.94 -14.17 -17.97
CA GLU A 92 -14.78 -14.85 -18.54
C GLU A 92 -13.52 -13.98 -18.41
N GLU A 93 -13.61 -12.68 -18.75
CA GLU A 93 -12.50 -11.75 -18.60
C GLU A 93 -12.10 -11.58 -17.13
N ALA A 94 -13.09 -11.47 -16.24
CA ALA A 94 -12.86 -11.38 -14.79
C ALA A 94 -12.10 -12.61 -14.26
N ARG A 95 -12.54 -13.81 -14.66
CA ARG A 95 -11.92 -15.08 -14.27
C ARG A 95 -10.47 -15.16 -14.76
N ASP A 96 -10.23 -14.84 -16.03
CA ASP A 96 -8.90 -14.87 -16.64
C ASP A 96 -7.92 -13.93 -15.93
N ILE A 97 -8.36 -12.71 -15.57
CA ILE A 97 -7.52 -11.76 -14.82
C ILE A 97 -7.20 -12.28 -13.43
N ILE A 98 -8.19 -12.80 -12.71
CA ILE A 98 -7.98 -13.34 -11.36
C ILE A 98 -7.01 -14.53 -11.38
N GLU A 99 -7.10 -15.40 -12.38
CA GLU A 99 -6.25 -16.58 -12.48
C GLU A 99 -4.80 -16.21 -12.88
N ARG A 100 -4.62 -15.28 -13.82
CA ARG A 100 -3.30 -14.93 -14.37
C ARG A 100 -2.55 -13.89 -13.54
N GLU A 101 -3.25 -12.88 -13.05
CA GLU A 101 -2.66 -11.68 -12.42
C GLU A 101 -3.03 -11.55 -10.94
N GLY A 102 -4.19 -12.10 -10.55
CA GLY A 102 -4.78 -11.87 -9.24
C GLY A 102 -5.32 -10.44 -9.09
N GLY A 103 -5.41 -9.95 -7.85
CA GLY A 103 -5.94 -8.62 -7.56
C GLY A 103 -7.46 -8.60 -7.42
N VAL A 104 -8.07 -7.47 -7.79
CA VAL A 104 -9.51 -7.22 -7.65
C VAL A 104 -10.09 -6.92 -9.02
N VAL A 105 -11.18 -7.57 -9.38
CA VAL A 105 -11.96 -7.27 -10.59
C VAL A 105 -13.26 -6.56 -10.21
N GLU A 106 -13.69 -5.64 -11.06
CA GLU A 106 -14.95 -4.92 -10.93
C GLU A 106 -15.86 -5.27 -12.11
N LEU A 107 -17.01 -5.87 -11.82
CA LEU A 107 -18.03 -6.21 -12.82
C LEU A 107 -19.27 -5.31 -12.66
N PRO A 108 -19.94 -4.92 -13.76
CA PRO A 108 -21.23 -4.23 -13.69
C PRO A 108 -22.28 -5.13 -13.04
N TRP A 109 -22.99 -4.62 -12.04
CA TRP A 109 -23.94 -5.41 -11.24
C TRP A 109 -25.31 -4.72 -11.12
N CYS A 110 -26.37 -5.51 -11.27
CA CYS A 110 -27.75 -5.04 -11.25
C CYS A 110 -28.32 -4.80 -9.84
N GLY A 111 -27.56 -5.14 -8.79
CA GLY A 111 -27.98 -5.00 -7.39
C GLY A 111 -28.78 -6.17 -6.82
N GLU A 112 -28.92 -7.27 -7.56
CA GLU A 112 -29.65 -8.46 -7.12
C GLU A 112 -28.70 -9.51 -6.59
N ASP A 113 -28.97 -10.03 -5.38
CA ASP A 113 -28.13 -11.02 -4.69
C ASP A 113 -27.90 -12.28 -5.53
N GLY A 114 -28.95 -12.76 -6.22
CA GLY A 114 -28.85 -13.93 -7.09
C GLY A 114 -27.88 -13.74 -8.26
N CYS A 115 -27.67 -12.51 -8.74
CA CYS A 115 -26.63 -12.23 -9.72
C CYS A 115 -25.24 -12.17 -9.07
N GLY A 116 -25.13 -11.64 -7.85
CA GLY A 116 -23.86 -11.59 -7.12
C GLY A 116 -23.31 -12.98 -6.79
N LEU A 117 -24.18 -13.89 -6.31
CA LEU A 117 -23.81 -15.27 -6.01
C LEU A 117 -23.33 -16.03 -7.26
N LYS A 118 -24.02 -15.84 -8.39
CA LYS A 118 -23.61 -16.44 -9.67
C LYS A 118 -22.28 -15.89 -10.17
N MET A 119 -22.02 -14.59 -10.01
CA MET A 119 -20.71 -14.01 -10.34
C MET A 119 -19.61 -14.65 -9.48
N GLU A 120 -19.84 -14.85 -8.18
CA GLU A 120 -18.88 -15.51 -7.29
C GLU A 120 -18.55 -16.94 -7.73
N GLU A 121 -19.57 -17.70 -8.13
CA GLU A 121 -19.41 -19.07 -8.65
C GLU A 121 -18.68 -19.11 -10.00
N GLU A 122 -19.09 -18.28 -10.97
CA GLU A 122 -18.56 -18.33 -12.34
C GLU A 122 -17.16 -17.71 -12.46
N VAL A 123 -16.85 -16.69 -11.65
CA VAL A 123 -15.52 -16.04 -11.57
C VAL A 123 -14.54 -16.85 -10.70
N ASP A 124 -15.03 -17.78 -9.87
CA ASP A 124 -14.24 -18.51 -8.87
C ASP A 124 -13.51 -17.55 -7.90
N ALA A 125 -14.26 -16.58 -7.37
CA ALA A 125 -13.75 -15.52 -6.50
C ALA A 125 -14.84 -15.00 -5.55
N ARG A 126 -14.44 -14.46 -4.39
CA ARG A 126 -15.39 -13.96 -3.39
C ARG A 126 -15.79 -12.53 -3.68
N VAL A 127 -17.06 -12.21 -3.43
CA VAL A 127 -17.56 -10.83 -3.43
C VAL A 127 -16.97 -10.06 -2.25
N LEU A 128 -16.34 -8.93 -2.55
CA LEU A 128 -15.81 -7.98 -1.56
C LEU A 128 -16.80 -6.84 -1.24
N GLY A 129 -17.78 -6.64 -2.11
CA GLY A 129 -18.79 -5.59 -1.99
C GLY A 129 -18.71 -4.56 -3.12
N THR A 130 -19.37 -3.43 -2.92
CA THR A 130 -19.41 -2.31 -3.87
C THR A 130 -18.58 -1.14 -3.32
N PRO A 131 -17.87 -0.37 -4.16
CA PRO A 131 -17.18 0.83 -3.68
C PRO A 131 -18.15 1.86 -3.10
N GLU A 132 -17.81 2.41 -1.94
CA GLU A 132 -18.54 3.52 -1.31
C GLU A 132 -17.79 4.86 -1.45
N ASP A 133 -16.48 4.80 -1.67
CA ASP A 133 -15.56 5.94 -1.72
C ASP A 133 -15.49 6.61 -3.10
N VAL A 134 -16.02 5.94 -4.13
CA VAL A 134 -16.07 6.41 -5.51
C VAL A 134 -17.43 6.14 -6.11
N GLU A 135 -17.91 7.07 -6.93
CA GLU A 135 -19.15 6.85 -7.68
C GLU A 135 -18.92 5.76 -8.73
N PRO A 136 -19.62 4.62 -8.63
CA PRO A 136 -19.39 3.49 -9.51
C PRO A 136 -19.87 3.81 -10.92
N ARG A 137 -19.03 3.51 -11.92
CA ARG A 137 -19.35 3.70 -13.34
C ARG A 137 -19.36 2.33 -14.02
N PRO A 138 -20.47 1.57 -13.91
CA PRO A 138 -20.57 0.28 -14.56
C PRO A 138 -20.44 0.45 -16.08
N VAL A 139 -19.58 -0.36 -16.70
CA VAL A 139 -19.39 -0.36 -18.15
C VAL A 139 -20.24 -1.48 -18.73
N GLY A 140 -21.48 -1.16 -19.10
CA GLY A 140 -22.42 -2.10 -19.72
C GLY A 140 -23.41 -2.76 -18.76
N PRO A 141 -24.19 -3.74 -19.25
CA PRO A 141 -25.20 -4.44 -18.45
C PRO A 141 -24.56 -5.45 -17.50
N CYS A 142 -25.34 -5.92 -16.52
CA CYS A 142 -24.96 -7.02 -15.65
C CYS A 142 -24.69 -8.29 -16.48
N PRO A 143 -23.50 -8.91 -16.41
CA PRO A 143 -23.12 -10.02 -17.28
C PRO A 143 -23.92 -11.30 -17.01
N ILE A 144 -24.56 -11.42 -15.84
CA ILE A 144 -25.37 -12.59 -15.47
C ILE A 144 -26.79 -12.52 -16.05
N CYS A 145 -27.44 -11.35 -16.02
CA CYS A 145 -28.86 -11.23 -16.38
C CYS A 145 -29.15 -10.26 -17.54
N GLY A 146 -28.14 -9.55 -18.04
CA GLY A 146 -28.28 -8.60 -19.15
C GLY A 146 -29.03 -7.31 -18.82
N ARG A 147 -29.53 -7.13 -17.59
CA ARG A 147 -30.18 -5.89 -17.16
C ARG A 147 -29.18 -4.76 -16.97
N GLU A 148 -29.67 -3.53 -17.01
CA GLU A 148 -28.88 -2.34 -16.66
C GLU A 148 -28.25 -2.50 -15.28
N ALA A 149 -26.96 -2.17 -15.19
CA ALA A 149 -26.20 -2.23 -13.95
C ALA A 149 -26.45 -0.97 -13.11
N LYS A 150 -26.73 -1.17 -11.82
CA LYS A 150 -26.95 -0.08 -10.85
C LYS A 150 -25.65 0.37 -10.21
N THR A 151 -24.69 -0.53 -10.10
CA THR A 151 -23.37 -0.29 -9.49
C THR A 151 -22.36 -1.29 -10.04
N VAL A 152 -21.14 -1.31 -9.50
CA VAL A 152 -20.14 -2.37 -9.73
C VAL A 152 -19.99 -3.25 -8.50
N LEU A 153 -19.63 -4.51 -8.73
CA LEU A 153 -19.31 -5.49 -7.69
C LEU A 153 -17.83 -5.85 -7.78
N ARG A 154 -17.11 -5.74 -6.67
CA ARG A 154 -15.70 -6.13 -6.55
C ARG A 154 -15.60 -7.60 -6.18
N LEU A 155 -14.80 -8.36 -6.92
CA LEU A 155 -14.48 -9.75 -6.63
C LEU A 155 -12.97 -9.96 -6.55
N ALA A 156 -12.53 -10.85 -5.68
CA ALA A 156 -11.13 -11.26 -5.58
C ALA A 156 -11.00 -12.66 -4.97
N ARG A 157 -9.85 -13.31 -5.22
CA ARG A 157 -9.46 -14.47 -4.42
C ARG A 157 -9.15 -14.00 -2.99
N THR A 158 -9.76 -14.66 -2.01
CA THR A 158 -9.51 -14.42 -0.60
C THR A 158 -8.55 -15.48 -0.05
N TYR A 159 -7.73 -15.08 0.91
CA TYR A 159 -6.77 -15.95 1.61
C TYR A 159 -7.43 -16.83 2.67
#